data_AF-A0A3P6GYQ6-F1
#
_entry.id   AF-A0A3P6GYQ6-F1
#
_cell.length_a   1.000
_cell.length_b   1.000
_cell.length_c   1.000
_cell.angle_alpha   90.00
_cell.angle_beta   90.00
_cell.angle_gamma   90.00
#
_symmetry.space_group_name_H-M   'P 1'
#
loop_
_entity.id
_entity.type
_entity.pdbx_description
1 polymer ?
#
loop_
_entity_poly.entity_id
_entity_poly.type
_entity_poly.pdbx_seq_one_letter_code
_entity_poly.pdbx_strand_id
1 'polypeptide(L)'
;KLLSIAKDCEVEVSLQEDGFRGSWFRAILEQNPTRVKGKKLRVCYKTLFNEDGVNPCKETIERCFIRPVPPEYLNEGVVFKEGSVVDAYFNNGWWTGLIVVERPDGSFLVYFDDPPDIMRFIRSQLRPHIDWIGSEWVKSKNKVLSQHMFRKWKLVEMTREISESEKEKIWVRAIVITEIQRGDRRNFLIKRCTISQNSSDEAEGKHSIVDICKIRSSPP
;
A
#
# COMPACT_ATOMS: atom_id res chain seq x y z
N LYS A 1 -12.65 18.21 18.81
CA LYS A 1 -14.14 18.14 18.85
C LYS A 1 -14.58 17.20 17.71
N LEU A 2 -14.97 15.96 18.02
CA LEU A 2 -15.43 14.92 17.06
C LEU A 2 -16.87 15.18 16.55
N LEU A 3 -17.23 16.45 16.31
CA LEU A 3 -18.64 16.84 16.11
C LEU A 3 -19.31 16.22 14.87
N SER A 4 -18.57 15.62 13.94
CA SER A 4 -19.11 15.02 12.72
C SER A 4 -19.37 13.50 12.79
N ILE A 5 -18.92 12.79 13.84
CA ILE A 5 -19.11 11.34 13.93
C ILE A 5 -20.09 11.02 15.06
N ALA A 6 -21.19 10.34 14.73
CA ALA A 6 -22.19 9.88 15.68
C ALA A 6 -22.30 8.35 15.69
N LYS A 7 -23.05 7.81 16.65
CA LYS A 7 -23.44 6.40 16.65
C LYS A 7 -24.11 6.06 15.32
N ASP A 8 -23.85 4.86 14.82
CA ASP A 8 -24.39 4.29 13.58
C ASP A 8 -23.87 4.97 12.29
N CYS A 9 -22.96 5.96 12.40
CA CYS A 9 -22.25 6.50 11.24
C CYS A 9 -21.18 5.53 10.72
N GLU A 10 -21.00 5.53 9.40
CA GLU A 10 -19.86 4.88 8.76
C GLU A 10 -18.58 5.68 9.00
N VAL A 11 -17.52 4.96 9.34
CA VAL A 11 -16.19 5.48 9.65
C VAL A 11 -15.13 4.64 8.96
N GLU A 12 -13.92 5.19 8.86
CA GLU A 12 -12.71 4.42 8.55
C GLU A 12 -11.87 4.24 9.81
N VAL A 13 -11.36 3.02 9.99
CA VAL A 13 -10.61 2.60 11.16
C VAL A 13 -9.23 2.13 10.73
N SER A 14 -8.18 2.67 11.35
CA SER A 14 -6.81 2.23 11.11
C SER A 14 -6.37 1.19 12.13
N LEU A 15 -5.85 0.07 11.63
CA LEU A 15 -5.26 -0.97 12.45
C LEU A 15 -3.76 -0.71 12.60
N GLN A 16 -3.25 -0.89 13.82
CA GLN A 16 -1.84 -0.63 14.17
C GLN A 16 -1.02 -1.92 14.37
N GLU A 17 -1.66 -3.07 14.20
CA GLU A 17 -1.02 -4.37 14.25
C GLU A 17 -0.05 -4.52 13.07
N ASP A 18 1.02 -5.29 13.29
CA ASP A 18 2.04 -5.48 12.26
C ASP A 18 1.44 -6.16 11.03
N GLY A 19 1.77 -5.64 9.85
CA GLY A 19 1.16 -6.07 8.58
C GLY A 19 -0.17 -5.38 8.25
N PHE A 20 -0.70 -4.53 9.16
CA PHE A 20 -1.85 -3.67 8.89
C PHE A 20 -1.53 -2.18 8.95
N ARG A 21 -0.28 -1.78 9.20
CA ARG A 21 0.05 -0.35 9.32
C ARG A 21 -0.21 0.37 7.99
N GLY A 22 -0.81 1.55 8.09
CA GLY A 22 -1.22 2.33 6.92
C GLY A 22 -2.53 1.88 6.27
N SER A 23 -3.21 0.88 6.83
CA SER A 23 -4.54 0.45 6.40
C SER A 23 -5.67 1.28 7.04
N TRP A 24 -6.79 1.34 6.32
CA TRP A 24 -8.06 1.93 6.72
C TRP A 24 -9.21 1.02 6.29
N PHE A 25 -9.95 0.46 7.26
CA PHE A 25 -11.09 -0.42 7.03
C PHE A 25 -12.41 0.29 7.31
N ARG A 26 -13.44 -0.02 6.52
CA ARG A 26 -14.78 0.53 6.73
C ARG A 26 -15.44 -0.15 7.93
N ALA A 27 -16.03 0.66 8.79
CA ALA A 27 -16.74 0.19 9.97
C ALA A 27 -17.94 1.08 10.29
N ILE A 28 -18.84 0.59 11.14
CA ILE A 28 -19.94 1.32 11.73
C ILE A 28 -19.60 1.61 13.19
N LEU A 29 -19.79 2.85 13.62
CA LEU A 29 -19.55 3.23 15.00
C LEU A 29 -20.71 2.77 15.91
N GLU A 30 -20.47 1.85 16.84
CA GLU A 30 -21.53 1.28 17.68
C GLU A 30 -21.89 2.14 18.90
N GLN A 31 -21.09 3.18 19.20
CA GLN A 31 -21.23 4.00 20.40
C GLN A 31 -21.26 5.49 20.07
N ASN A 32 -22.04 6.25 20.84
CA ASN A 32 -22.05 7.71 20.69
C ASN A 32 -20.80 8.33 21.34
N PRO A 33 -19.93 9.02 20.59
CA PRO A 33 -18.70 9.59 21.14
C PRO A 33 -18.93 10.56 22.29
N THR A 34 -20.03 11.30 22.27
CA THR A 34 -20.34 12.28 23.32
C THR A 34 -20.76 11.64 24.64
N ARG A 35 -21.29 10.40 24.61
CA ARG A 35 -21.78 9.69 25.81
C ARG A 35 -20.72 8.79 26.45
N VAL A 36 -19.73 8.34 25.68
CA VAL A 36 -18.65 7.48 26.18
C VAL A 36 -17.51 8.33 26.75
N LYS A 37 -17.33 8.24 28.07
CA LYS A 37 -16.15 8.76 28.78
C LYS A 37 -14.98 7.79 28.56
N GLY A 38 -13.97 8.19 27.81
CA GLY A 38 -12.81 7.34 27.51
C GLY A 38 -12.04 7.75 26.26
N LYS A 39 -10.94 7.05 25.96
CA LYS A 39 -10.14 7.27 24.74
C LYS A 39 -10.49 6.31 23.60
N LYS A 40 -11.29 5.28 23.87
CA LYS A 40 -11.65 4.24 22.91
C LYS A 40 -13.14 4.23 22.60
N LEU A 41 -13.50 3.72 21.43
CA LEU A 41 -14.86 3.54 20.96
C LEU A 41 -15.01 2.16 20.32
N ARG A 42 -16.19 1.57 20.48
CA ARG A 42 -16.51 0.29 19.85
C ARG A 42 -16.99 0.50 18.41
N VAL A 43 -16.44 -0.29 17.49
CA VAL A 43 -16.75 -0.31 16.06
C VAL A 43 -17.13 -1.72 15.61
N CYS A 44 -17.90 -1.80 14.54
CA CYS A 44 -18.27 -3.04 13.85
C CYS A 44 -17.80 -2.93 12.40
N TYR A 45 -16.84 -3.75 11.97
CA TYR A 45 -16.31 -3.66 10.61
C TYR A 45 -17.36 -4.05 9.57
N LYS A 46 -17.28 -3.48 8.37
CA LYS A 46 -18.17 -3.82 7.24
C LYS A 46 -17.56 -4.92 6.36
N THR A 47 -16.25 -5.07 6.40
CA THR A 47 -15.50 -5.89 5.43
C THR A 47 -14.56 -6.91 6.09
N LEU A 48 -14.49 -6.94 7.43
CA LEU A 48 -13.75 -7.91 8.22
C LEU A 48 -14.73 -8.77 9.03
N PHE A 49 -14.57 -10.09 8.97
CA PHE A 49 -15.43 -11.07 9.60
C PHE A 49 -14.63 -11.94 10.56
N ASN A 50 -15.30 -12.46 11.58
CA ASN A 50 -14.71 -13.42 12.51
C ASN A 50 -14.33 -14.71 11.76
N GLU A 51 -13.69 -15.64 12.47
CA GLU A 51 -13.29 -16.95 11.91
C GLU A 51 -14.46 -17.75 11.31
N ASP A 52 -15.70 -17.47 11.74
CA ASP A 52 -16.92 -18.06 11.17
C ASP A 52 -17.26 -17.56 9.76
N GLY A 53 -16.65 -16.46 9.29
CA GLY A 53 -16.90 -15.84 7.99
C GLY A 53 -18.29 -15.23 7.83
N VAL A 54 -19.11 -15.21 8.89
CA VAL A 54 -20.51 -14.77 8.85
C VAL A 54 -20.71 -13.52 9.68
N ASN A 55 -20.13 -13.48 10.88
CA ASN A 55 -20.34 -12.38 11.80
C ASN A 55 -19.24 -11.32 11.62
N PRO A 56 -19.60 -10.04 11.47
CA PRO A 56 -18.59 -8.99 11.36
C PRO A 56 -17.75 -8.85 12.64
N CYS A 57 -16.46 -8.56 12.47
CA CYS A 57 -15.56 -8.28 13.58
C CYS A 57 -16.01 -7.03 14.34
N LYS A 58 -15.88 -7.07 15.67
CA LYS A 58 -16.17 -5.93 16.55
C LYS A 58 -15.01 -5.68 17.49
N GLU A 59 -14.54 -4.44 17.53
CA GLU A 59 -13.34 -4.07 18.28
C GLU A 59 -13.51 -2.75 19.02
N THR A 60 -12.68 -2.54 20.04
CA THR A 60 -12.62 -1.29 20.80
C THR A 60 -11.34 -0.54 20.45
N ILE A 61 -11.49 0.49 19.62
CA ILE A 61 -10.38 1.20 18.97
C ILE A 61 -10.17 2.58 19.58
N GLU A 62 -8.92 3.03 19.63
CA GLU A 62 -8.60 4.39 20.06
C GLU A 62 -9.16 5.43 19.10
N ARG A 63 -9.70 6.51 19.66
CA ARG A 63 -10.33 7.60 18.91
C ARG A 63 -9.43 8.24 17.85
N CYS A 64 -8.11 8.21 18.04
CA CYS A 64 -7.15 8.74 17.07
C CYS A 64 -6.98 7.86 15.83
N PHE A 65 -7.41 6.59 15.88
CA PHE A 65 -7.40 5.68 14.73
C PHE A 65 -8.77 5.55 14.06
N ILE A 66 -9.72 6.43 14.40
CA ILE A 66 -11.05 6.49 13.79
C ILE A 66 -11.19 7.84 13.09
N ARG A 67 -11.59 7.82 11.82
CA ARG A 67 -11.92 9.02 11.05
C ARG A 67 -13.27 8.87 10.33
N PRO A 68 -13.93 9.96 9.93
CA PRO A 68 -15.08 9.87 9.04
C PRO A 68 -14.66 9.23 7.71
N VAL A 69 -15.62 8.77 6.94
CA VAL A 69 -15.35 8.38 5.56
C VAL A 69 -14.89 9.60 4.74
N PRO A 70 -13.75 9.53 4.02
CA PRO A 70 -13.36 10.51 3.01
C PRO A 70 -14.49 10.84 2.03
N PRO A 71 -14.88 12.13 1.88
CA PRO A 71 -15.84 12.55 0.87
C PRO A 71 -15.35 12.27 -0.55
N GLU A 72 -16.26 11.84 -1.43
CA GLU A 72 -15.92 11.44 -2.81
C GLU A 72 -15.39 12.60 -3.67
N TYR A 73 -15.88 13.82 -3.46
CA TYR A 73 -15.44 15.00 -4.20
C TYR A 73 -13.93 15.27 -4.06
N LEU A 74 -13.28 14.75 -3.01
CA LEU A 74 -11.83 14.88 -2.83
C LEU A 74 -11.03 14.07 -3.86
N ASN A 75 -11.66 13.10 -4.51
CA ASN A 75 -11.08 12.26 -5.55
C ASN A 75 -11.20 12.88 -6.96
N GLU A 76 -12.07 13.87 -7.14
CA GLU A 76 -12.37 14.48 -8.44
C GLU A 76 -11.19 15.30 -8.97
N GLY A 77 -10.93 15.20 -10.27
CA GLY A 77 -9.84 15.92 -10.95
C GLY A 77 -8.42 15.52 -10.52
N VAL A 78 -8.26 14.51 -9.66
CA VAL A 78 -6.95 14.06 -9.20
C VAL A 78 -6.26 13.25 -10.28
N VAL A 79 -5.12 13.77 -10.73
CA VAL A 79 -4.17 13.10 -11.63
C VAL A 79 -3.12 12.38 -10.78
N PHE A 80 -3.03 11.07 -10.95
CA PHE A 80 -2.00 10.26 -10.35
C PHE A 80 -0.77 10.19 -11.24
N LYS A 81 0.40 10.23 -10.61
CA LYS A 81 1.70 10.14 -11.27
C LYS A 81 2.73 9.55 -10.31
N GLU A 82 3.91 9.25 -10.83
CA GLU A 82 5.05 8.89 -10.00
C GLU A 82 5.30 9.93 -8.87
N GLY A 83 5.47 9.43 -7.65
CA GLY A 83 5.60 10.23 -6.43
C GLY A 83 4.27 10.59 -5.75
N SER A 84 3.12 10.29 -6.35
CA SER A 84 1.82 10.49 -5.69
C SER A 84 1.62 9.52 -4.52
N VAL A 85 1.22 10.06 -3.37
CA VAL A 85 0.78 9.25 -2.21
C VAL A 85 -0.71 8.96 -2.38
N VAL A 86 -1.06 7.68 -2.31
CA VAL A 86 -2.42 7.17 -2.59
C VAL A 86 -2.87 6.23 -1.49
N ASP A 87 -4.17 6.08 -1.34
CA ASP A 87 -4.74 4.89 -0.71
C ASP A 87 -5.15 3.92 -1.83
N ALA A 88 -4.67 2.67 -1.76
CA ALA A 88 -5.00 1.61 -2.69
C ALA A 88 -5.99 0.62 -2.06
N TYR A 89 -7.07 0.29 -2.75
CA TYR A 89 -8.05 -0.67 -2.27
C TYR A 89 -7.57 -2.10 -2.52
N PHE A 90 -7.27 -2.81 -1.44
CA PHE A 90 -6.76 -4.18 -1.47
C PHE A 90 -7.18 -4.92 -0.18
N ASN A 91 -7.44 -6.22 -0.26
CA ASN A 91 -7.86 -7.05 0.89
C ASN A 91 -8.88 -6.33 1.80
N ASN A 92 -9.97 -5.85 1.20
CA ASN A 92 -11.10 -5.26 1.92
C ASN A 92 -10.81 -3.95 2.68
N GLY A 93 -9.65 -3.33 2.46
CA GLY A 93 -9.23 -2.08 3.09
C GLY A 93 -8.54 -1.13 2.13
N TRP A 94 -8.33 0.09 2.58
CA TRP A 94 -7.56 1.13 1.89
C TRP A 94 -6.16 1.21 2.49
N TRP A 95 -5.13 0.99 1.67
CA TRP A 95 -3.74 0.91 2.12
C TRP A 95 -2.94 2.09 1.60
N THR A 96 -2.32 2.83 2.51
CA THR A 96 -1.49 3.98 2.16
C THR A 96 -0.23 3.50 1.42
N GLY A 97 -0.02 4.01 0.22
CA GLY A 97 1.09 3.64 -0.64
C GLY A 97 1.61 4.81 -1.47
N LEU A 98 2.67 4.55 -2.23
CA LEU A 98 3.35 5.51 -3.08
C LEU A 98 3.40 4.99 -4.52
N ILE A 99 2.91 5.77 -5.47
CA ILE A 99 3.08 5.43 -6.88
C ILE A 99 4.56 5.59 -7.25
N VAL A 100 5.16 4.50 -7.72
CA VAL A 100 6.58 4.44 -8.08
C VAL A 100 6.82 4.25 -9.57
N VAL A 101 5.83 3.75 -10.30
CA VAL A 101 5.87 3.63 -11.76
C VAL A 101 4.48 3.84 -12.32
N GLU A 102 4.37 4.68 -13.35
CA GLU A 102 3.21 4.74 -14.24
C GLU A 102 3.48 3.86 -15.46
N ARG A 103 2.51 3.01 -15.82
CA ARG A 103 2.66 2.05 -16.91
C ARG A 103 1.96 2.53 -18.17
N PRO A 104 2.43 2.13 -19.36
CA PRO A 104 1.79 2.49 -20.63
C PRO A 104 0.33 2.03 -20.76
N ASP A 105 -0.08 1.00 -20.01
CA ASP A 105 -1.46 0.49 -19.96
C ASP A 105 -2.40 1.31 -19.06
N GLY A 106 -1.92 2.41 -18.48
CA GLY A 106 -2.67 3.27 -17.57
C GLY A 106 -2.79 2.73 -16.14
N SER A 107 -2.13 1.63 -15.82
CA SER A 107 -2.02 1.12 -14.45
C SER A 107 -0.78 1.67 -13.74
N PHE A 108 -0.75 1.52 -12.42
CA PHE A 108 0.28 2.06 -11.55
C PHE A 108 0.91 0.93 -10.73
N LEU A 109 2.21 1.02 -10.50
CA LEU A 109 2.87 0.23 -9.46
C LEU A 109 2.94 1.07 -8.19
N VAL A 110 2.31 0.56 -7.14
CA VAL A 110 2.20 1.21 -5.84
C VAL A 110 3.07 0.45 -4.85
N TYR A 111 3.95 1.17 -4.17
CA TYR A 111 4.76 0.67 -3.08
C TYR A 111 4.06 0.85 -1.72
N PHE A 112 4.14 -0.16 -0.85
CA PHE A 112 3.67 -0.16 0.53
C PHE A 112 4.84 -0.36 1.49
N ASP A 113 4.89 0.41 2.58
CA ASP A 113 6.00 0.36 3.54
C ASP A 113 5.94 -0.83 4.52
N ASP A 114 4.75 -1.31 4.87
CA ASP A 114 4.56 -2.35 5.91
C ASP A 114 3.49 -3.40 5.52
N PRO A 115 3.89 -4.63 5.16
CA PRO A 115 5.26 -5.02 4.83
C PRO A 115 5.72 -4.34 3.51
N PRO A 116 7.05 -4.19 3.30
CA PRO A 116 7.59 -3.66 2.05
C PRO A 116 7.18 -4.48 0.83
N ASP A 117 6.27 -3.95 0.01
CA ASP A 117 5.84 -4.62 -1.22
C ASP A 117 5.45 -3.65 -2.34
N ILE A 118 5.45 -4.12 -3.59
CA ILE A 118 4.99 -3.36 -4.75
C ILE A 118 3.91 -4.16 -5.46
N MET A 119 2.77 -3.53 -5.72
CA MET A 119 1.64 -4.18 -6.40
C MET A 119 1.07 -3.28 -7.49
N ARG A 120 0.43 -3.91 -8.48
CA ARG A 120 -0.21 -3.20 -9.59
C ARG A 120 -1.65 -2.83 -9.25
N PHE A 121 -2.03 -1.59 -9.54
CA PHE A 121 -3.40 -1.10 -9.39
C PHE A 121 -3.85 -0.33 -10.62
N ILE A 122 -5.13 -0.41 -10.94
CA ILE A 122 -5.77 0.48 -11.92
C ILE A 122 -6.33 1.72 -11.22
N ARG A 123 -6.62 2.78 -11.99
CA ARG A 123 -7.10 4.07 -11.46
C ARG A 123 -8.31 3.97 -10.53
N SER A 124 -9.24 3.05 -10.79
CA SER A 124 -10.46 2.86 -10.00
C SER A 124 -10.23 2.21 -8.63
N GLN A 125 -9.08 1.57 -8.43
CA GLN A 125 -8.67 1.00 -7.14
C GLN A 125 -7.88 2.00 -6.29
N LEU A 126 -7.65 3.22 -6.78
CA LEU A 126 -6.83 4.22 -6.12
C LEU A 126 -7.65 5.47 -5.80
N ARG A 127 -7.37 6.05 -4.63
CA ARG A 127 -7.81 7.39 -4.26
C ARG A 127 -6.61 8.21 -3.73
N PRO A 128 -6.63 9.55 -3.80
CA PRO A 128 -5.61 10.35 -3.13
C PRO A 128 -5.54 10.02 -1.64
N HIS A 129 -4.33 9.90 -1.11
CA HIS A 129 -4.16 9.82 0.33
C HIS A 129 -4.48 11.19 0.95
N ILE A 130 -5.38 11.18 1.93
CA ILE A 130 -5.78 12.37 2.68
C ILE A 130 -5.79 12.06 4.17
N ASP A 131 -5.33 13.02 4.96
CA ASP A 131 -5.25 12.92 6.40
C ASP A 131 -6.44 13.61 7.06
N TRP A 132 -6.96 13.03 8.13
CA TRP A 132 -7.99 13.65 8.96
C TRP A 132 -7.33 14.32 10.16
N ILE A 133 -7.09 15.64 10.08
CA ILE A 133 -6.33 16.40 11.07
C ILE A 133 -7.22 17.54 11.58
N GLY A 134 -7.38 17.65 12.90
CA GLY A 134 -8.08 18.80 13.49
C GLY A 134 -9.56 18.94 13.08
N SER A 135 -10.18 17.86 12.61
CA SER A 135 -11.52 17.84 11.99
C SER A 135 -11.60 18.36 10.54
N GLU A 136 -10.48 18.36 9.82
CA GLU A 136 -10.40 18.73 8.42
C GLU A 136 -9.68 17.66 7.59
N TRP A 137 -10.03 17.56 6.31
CA TRP A 137 -9.35 16.70 5.35
C TRP A 137 -8.18 17.46 4.72
N VAL A 138 -6.97 16.94 4.91
CA VAL A 138 -5.74 17.54 4.40
C VAL A 138 -5.14 16.63 3.33
N LYS A 139 -4.92 17.17 2.13
CA LYS A 139 -4.27 16.41 1.05
C LYS A 139 -2.79 16.20 1.35
N SER A 140 -2.33 14.96 1.20
CA SER A 140 -0.92 14.66 1.32
C SER A 140 -0.12 15.24 0.15
N LYS A 141 1.12 15.67 0.44
CA LYS A 141 2.04 16.20 -0.58
C LYS A 141 2.69 15.05 -1.35
N ASN A 142 2.85 15.21 -2.66
CA ASN A 142 3.62 14.28 -3.47
C ASN A 142 5.08 14.22 -2.97
N LYS A 143 5.66 13.02 -2.97
CA LYS A 143 7.06 12.80 -2.61
C LYS A 143 7.94 12.93 -3.84
N VAL A 144 9.09 13.58 -3.69
CA VAL A 144 10.14 13.60 -4.71
C VAL A 144 10.95 12.31 -4.59
N LEU A 145 10.93 11.47 -5.62
CA LEU A 145 11.75 10.26 -5.67
C LEU A 145 13.18 10.63 -6.09
N SER A 146 14.18 10.27 -5.30
CA SER A 146 15.59 10.59 -5.59
C SER A 146 16.18 9.64 -6.63
N GLN A 147 16.78 10.17 -7.70
CA GLN A 147 17.25 9.43 -8.88
C GLN A 147 18.57 8.63 -8.73
N HIS A 148 19.10 8.45 -7.51
CA HIS A 148 20.37 7.72 -7.34
C HIS A 148 20.26 6.26 -7.80
N MET A 149 21.34 5.78 -8.43
CA MET A 149 21.35 4.63 -9.35
C MET A 149 20.88 3.28 -8.76
N PHE A 150 20.79 3.15 -7.43
CA PHE A 150 20.36 1.95 -6.69
C PHE A 150 19.43 2.24 -5.49
N ARG A 151 18.72 3.37 -5.48
CA ARG A 151 17.75 3.66 -4.42
C ARG A 151 16.39 3.01 -4.69
N LYS A 152 15.66 2.80 -3.59
CA LYS A 152 14.32 2.20 -3.52
C LYS A 152 13.46 2.60 -4.73
N TRP A 153 12.71 1.64 -5.26
CA TRP A 153 11.73 1.74 -6.35
C TRP A 153 12.24 1.79 -7.78
N LYS A 154 13.56 1.67 -7.98
CA LYS A 154 14.12 1.68 -9.34
C LYS A 154 13.88 0.36 -10.08
N LEU A 155 13.49 0.46 -11.35
CA LEU A 155 13.47 -0.67 -12.28
C LEU A 155 14.91 -1.08 -12.65
N VAL A 156 15.20 -2.35 -12.45
CA VAL A 156 16.50 -2.98 -12.73
C VAL A 156 16.28 -4.28 -13.49
N GLU A 157 17.36 -4.83 -14.03
CA GLU A 157 17.39 -6.22 -14.47
C GLU A 157 18.17 -7.06 -13.46
N MET A 158 17.67 -8.24 -13.12
CA MET A 158 18.38 -9.23 -12.30
C MET A 158 18.73 -10.46 -13.12
N THR A 159 19.84 -11.12 -12.79
CA THR A 159 20.19 -12.43 -13.39
C THR A 159 19.32 -13.54 -12.82
N ARG A 160 18.74 -14.38 -13.69
CA ARG A 160 18.11 -15.65 -13.34
C ARG A 160 18.84 -16.79 -14.04
N GLU A 161 19.21 -17.82 -13.28
CA GLU A 161 19.76 -19.07 -13.80
C GLU A 161 18.59 -20.00 -14.16
N ILE A 162 18.57 -20.54 -15.37
CA ILE A 162 17.46 -21.35 -15.90
C ILE A 162 17.72 -22.85 -15.71
N SER A 163 18.99 -23.28 -15.68
CA SER A 163 19.37 -24.67 -15.43
C SER A 163 20.70 -24.75 -14.68
N GLU A 164 20.86 -25.76 -13.83
CA GLU A 164 22.13 -26.07 -13.16
C GLU A 164 23.20 -26.56 -14.17
N SER A 165 22.78 -27.02 -15.35
CA SER A 165 23.63 -27.65 -16.35
C SER A 165 24.23 -26.70 -17.39
N GLU A 166 23.58 -25.58 -17.74
CA GLU A 166 24.00 -24.80 -18.93
C GLU A 166 24.54 -23.39 -18.67
N LYS A 167 24.63 -22.93 -17.41
CA LYS A 167 25.11 -21.57 -17.05
C LYS A 167 24.41 -20.43 -17.81
N GLU A 168 23.27 -20.68 -18.46
CA GLU A 168 22.56 -19.67 -19.23
C GLU A 168 21.88 -18.70 -18.26
N LYS A 169 22.35 -17.45 -18.28
CA LYS A 169 21.85 -16.36 -17.45
C LYS A 169 20.94 -15.49 -18.29
N ILE A 170 19.66 -15.46 -17.97
CA ILE A 170 18.78 -14.44 -18.51
C ILE A 170 18.69 -13.25 -17.55
N TRP A 171 18.43 -12.09 -18.13
CA TRP A 171 18.16 -10.86 -17.40
C TRP A 171 16.65 -10.62 -17.39
N VAL A 172 16.06 -10.54 -16.20
CA VAL A 172 14.62 -10.31 -16.04
C VAL A 172 14.38 -8.99 -15.33
N ARG A 173 13.33 -8.28 -15.74
CA ARG A 173 12.92 -7.02 -15.11
C ARG A 173 12.48 -7.27 -13.67
N ALA A 174 12.97 -6.44 -12.76
CA ALA A 174 12.61 -6.44 -11.36
C ALA A 174 12.64 -5.01 -10.83
N ILE A 175 11.92 -4.76 -9.74
CA ILE A 175 11.96 -3.48 -9.04
C ILE A 175 12.67 -3.66 -7.72
N VAL A 176 13.61 -2.76 -7.43
CA VAL A 176 14.24 -2.68 -6.12
C VAL A 176 13.22 -2.21 -5.11
N ILE A 177 12.90 -3.06 -4.14
CA ILE A 177 12.03 -2.67 -3.02
C ILE A 177 12.89 -1.94 -1.99
N THR A 178 13.85 -2.62 -1.39
CA THR A 178 14.73 -1.98 -0.41
C THR A 178 16.14 -2.52 -0.46
N GLU A 179 17.09 -1.67 -0.09
CA GLU A 179 18.43 -2.11 0.23
C GLU A 179 18.43 -2.76 1.61
N ILE A 180 19.19 -3.85 1.73
CA ILE A 180 19.41 -4.61 2.95
C ILE A 180 20.92 -4.65 3.17
N GLN A 181 21.35 -4.13 4.32
CA GLN A 181 22.74 -4.28 4.76
C GLN A 181 22.93 -5.65 5.40
N ARG A 182 23.77 -6.51 4.80
CA ARG A 182 24.22 -7.77 5.41
C ARG A 182 25.76 -7.83 5.39
N GLY A 183 26.37 -7.43 6.50
CA GLY A 183 27.83 -7.28 6.59
C GLY A 183 28.35 -6.20 5.62
N ASP A 184 29.45 -6.50 4.94
CA ASP A 184 30.09 -5.58 3.98
C ASP A 184 29.44 -5.58 2.59
N ARG A 185 28.46 -6.46 2.34
CA ARG A 185 27.81 -6.60 1.03
C ARG A 185 26.45 -5.93 1.00
N ARG A 186 26.24 -5.11 -0.03
CA ARG A 186 24.95 -4.49 -0.36
C ARG A 186 24.05 -5.52 -1.03
N ASN A 187 22.95 -5.84 -0.37
CA ASN A 187 21.92 -6.73 -0.90
C ASN A 187 20.64 -5.92 -1.14
N PHE A 188 19.79 -6.41 -2.03
CA PHE A 188 18.54 -5.75 -2.37
C PHE A 188 17.41 -6.75 -2.29
N LEU A 189 16.35 -6.38 -1.57
CA LEU A 189 15.05 -6.99 -1.74
C LEU A 189 14.49 -6.49 -3.06
N ILE A 190 14.23 -7.40 -3.98
CA ILE A 190 13.66 -7.09 -5.28
C ILE A 190 12.40 -7.91 -5.51
N LYS A 191 11.47 -7.34 -6.30
CA LYS A 191 10.29 -8.04 -6.79
C LYS A 191 10.33 -8.12 -8.30
N ARG A 192 10.19 -9.33 -8.83
CA ARG A 192 10.19 -9.57 -10.28
C ARG A 192 8.93 -8.99 -10.91
N CYS A 193 9.08 -8.30 -12.03
CA CYS A 193 7.95 -7.92 -12.87
C CYS A 193 7.57 -9.14 -13.72
N THR A 194 6.38 -9.72 -13.53
CA THR A 194 5.86 -10.74 -14.45
C THR A 194 5.38 -10.08 -15.74
N ILE A 195 5.53 -10.77 -16.88
CA ILE A 195 5.18 -10.26 -18.23
C ILE A 195 3.72 -10.61 -18.59
N SER A 196 2.88 -11.03 -17.65
CA SER A 196 1.56 -11.54 -18.00
C SER A 196 0.60 -10.42 -18.38
N GLN A 197 0.40 -10.23 -19.69
CA GLN A 197 -0.61 -9.35 -20.29
C GLN A 197 -2.07 -9.67 -19.93
N ASN A 198 -2.34 -10.53 -18.93
CA ASN A 198 -3.69 -10.91 -18.52
C ASN A 198 -3.94 -10.59 -17.04
N SER A 199 -5.19 -10.24 -16.80
CA SER A 199 -5.81 -9.69 -15.60
C SER A 199 -5.47 -10.40 -14.28
N SER A 200 -5.57 -9.62 -13.19
CA SER A 200 -5.58 -9.97 -11.76
C SER A 200 -4.33 -10.56 -11.09
N ASP A 201 -3.45 -11.29 -11.79
CA ASP A 201 -2.47 -12.15 -11.08
C ASP A 201 -1.01 -11.61 -11.08
N GLU A 202 -0.77 -10.40 -11.58
CA GLU A 202 0.58 -9.80 -11.64
C GLU A 202 1.20 -9.48 -10.25
N ALA A 203 0.47 -9.71 -9.15
CA ALA A 203 0.96 -9.54 -7.78
C ALA A 203 1.75 -10.75 -7.24
N GLU A 204 1.89 -11.84 -7.99
CA GLU A 204 2.57 -13.07 -7.56
C GLU A 204 4.07 -13.13 -7.95
N GLY A 205 4.72 -11.98 -8.13
CA GLY A 205 6.16 -11.92 -8.28
C GLY A 205 6.86 -12.32 -6.97
N LYS A 206 7.56 -13.45 -6.93
CA LYS A 206 8.35 -13.86 -5.75
C LYS A 206 9.38 -12.79 -5.40
N HIS A 207 9.40 -12.37 -4.13
CA HIS A 207 10.49 -11.59 -3.57
C HIS A 207 11.80 -12.39 -3.64
N SER A 208 12.90 -11.70 -3.86
CA SER A 208 14.24 -12.30 -3.81
C SER A 208 15.21 -11.31 -3.21
N ILE A 209 16.15 -11.83 -2.43
CA ILE A 209 17.29 -11.05 -1.94
C ILE A 209 18.45 -11.33 -2.88
N VAL A 210 18.99 -10.28 -3.50
CA VAL A 210 20.10 -10.40 -4.44
C VAL A 210 21.25 -9.47 -4.07
N ASP A 211 22.47 -9.94 -4.28
CA ASP A 211 23.68 -9.13 -4.18
C ASP A 211 23.71 -8.07 -5.31
N ILE A 212 24.34 -6.92 -5.06
CA ILE A 212 24.50 -5.86 -6.06
C ILE A 212 25.10 -6.35 -7.39
N CYS A 213 25.97 -7.37 -7.36
CA CYS A 213 26.60 -7.91 -8.57
C CYS A 213 25.62 -8.69 -9.47
N LYS A 214 24.42 -9.02 -8.98
CA LYS A 214 23.38 -9.73 -9.72
C LYS A 214 22.32 -8.81 -10.34
N ILE A 215 22.48 -7.49 -10.22
CA ILE A 215 21.57 -6.49 -10.78
C ILE A 215 22.30 -5.51 -11.70
N ARG A 216 21.60 -4.99 -12.72
CA ARG A 216 22.09 -3.92 -13.59
C ARG A 216 20.97 -2.95 -13.92
N SER A 217 21.32 -1.76 -14.42
CA SER A 217 20.35 -0.83 -14.98
C SER A 217 19.60 -1.47 -16.14
N SER A 218 18.28 -1.32 -16.17
CA SER A 218 17.51 -1.67 -17.37
C SER A 218 17.99 -0.80 -18.55
N PRO A 219 18.15 -1.38 -19.75
CA PRO A 219 18.43 -0.61 -20.96
C PRO A 219 17.35 0.46 -21.17
N PRO A 220 17.71 1.63 -21.74
CA PRO A 220 16.75 2.69 -22.08
C PRO A 220 15.72 2.22 -23.11
#